data_AF-A0A8H6P645-F1
#
_entry.id   AF-A0A8H6P645-F1
#
_cell.length_a   1.000
_cell.length_b   1.000
_cell.length_c   1.000
_cell.angle_alpha   90.00
_cell.angle_beta   90.00
_cell.angle_gamma   90.00
#
_symmetry.space_group_name_H-M   'P 1'
#
loop_
_entity.id
_entity.type
_entity.pdbx_description
1 polymer ?
#
loop_
_entity_poly.entity_id
_entity_poly.type
_entity_poly.pdbx_seq_one_letter_code
_entity_poly.pdbx_strand_id
1 'polypeptide(L)'
;MLAWLCLAVRTAHYDSVGLSTGKFYHDVFVLDEQEKIPREAKDHTCWFDLFKSALIAVEPGVPLDSDMSLRTSFEMMLMITAVEYPLMVDSGLILMGYSTALVPMKANNDSFVWHLEVAEHDRQLTVAELVATKSNWLKIDDLNQLRHSQALLGWCPKATMTLGTDLIDVKAVGWSDAPPKKTTWHWAGANLQLVAQSAAPAQIGGQLGISMERRVNVLRFSPLNNYLKCLSSSAAEQIILYDLTARRAWLVPLLVAFHHMLTAYWKSIPENCRQSPVPQANPSPQYDLVLRELLKDNGDLVIEISPSDKCTMRDLIMGFSVNMSKVSIHPPRGSEVYGYEFMDIVMDSPLADLKKRKVEKQGLGWTSLLSEVRCLFCSNLGDVIIGGRANEPSAPCNRLIEGFDC
;
A
#
# COMPACT_ATOMS: atom_id res chain seq x y z
N MET A 1 -9.09 0.14 -41.34
CA MET A 1 -10.53 -0.22 -41.26
C MET A 1 -10.76 -1.72 -41.44
N LEU A 2 -10.21 -2.38 -42.48
CA LEU A 2 -10.40 -3.84 -42.68
C LEU A 2 -9.76 -4.73 -41.58
N ALA A 3 -8.58 -4.37 -41.05
CA ALA A 3 -7.90 -5.18 -40.03
C ALA A 3 -8.71 -5.29 -38.72
N TRP A 4 -9.27 -4.20 -38.21
CA TRP A 4 -10.14 -4.21 -37.03
C TRP A 4 -11.35 -5.14 -37.19
N LEU A 5 -11.98 -5.15 -38.36
CA LEU A 5 -13.10 -6.04 -38.66
C LEU A 5 -12.67 -7.50 -38.65
N CYS A 6 -11.49 -7.81 -39.22
CA CYS A 6 -10.92 -9.17 -39.16
C CYS A 6 -10.64 -9.63 -37.72
N LEU A 7 -10.26 -8.71 -36.83
CA LEU A 7 -10.06 -9.01 -35.41
C LEU A 7 -11.37 -9.22 -34.66
N ALA A 8 -12.41 -8.43 -34.95
CA ALA A 8 -13.69 -8.45 -34.25
C ALA A 8 -14.63 -9.61 -34.66
N VAL A 9 -14.49 -10.15 -35.88
CA VAL A 9 -15.41 -11.16 -36.44
C VAL A 9 -14.94 -12.61 -36.20
N ARG A 10 -13.89 -12.81 -35.40
CA ARG A 10 -13.41 -14.16 -35.06
C ARG A 10 -14.35 -14.85 -34.06
N THR A 11 -14.43 -16.16 -34.15
CA THR A 11 -15.22 -16.98 -33.21
C THR A 11 -14.42 -17.23 -31.94
N ALA A 12 -14.97 -16.86 -30.79
CA ALA A 12 -14.36 -17.10 -29.49
C ALA A 12 -14.42 -18.58 -29.15
N HIS A 13 -13.40 -19.08 -28.44
CA HIS A 13 -13.47 -20.40 -27.84
C HIS A 13 -14.60 -20.44 -26.80
N TYR A 14 -15.31 -21.57 -26.73
CA TYR A 14 -16.40 -21.77 -25.77
C TYR A 14 -15.89 -21.63 -24.33
N ASP A 15 -16.64 -20.91 -23.50
CA ASP A 15 -16.36 -20.71 -22.07
C ASP A 15 -14.99 -20.03 -21.81
N SER A 16 -14.67 -19.04 -22.66
CA SER A 16 -13.41 -18.30 -22.53
C SER A 16 -13.48 -16.88 -23.07
N VAL A 17 -12.66 -16.02 -22.48
CA VAL A 17 -12.34 -14.69 -22.99
C VAL A 17 -10.94 -14.76 -23.59
N GLY A 18 -10.82 -14.42 -24.87
CA GLY A 18 -9.54 -14.46 -25.60
C GLY A 18 -9.19 -13.11 -26.22
N LEU A 19 -7.92 -12.97 -26.60
CA LEU A 19 -7.41 -11.85 -27.37
C LEU A 19 -7.40 -12.20 -28.86
N SER A 20 -7.79 -11.22 -29.67
CA SER A 20 -7.73 -11.27 -31.13
C SER A 20 -6.79 -10.18 -31.61
N THR A 21 -5.61 -10.56 -32.09
CA THR A 21 -4.64 -9.62 -32.66
C THR A 21 -3.98 -10.18 -33.92
N GLY A 22 -3.06 -9.42 -34.50
CA GLY A 22 -2.32 -9.80 -35.70
C GLY A 22 -1.19 -8.82 -36.00
N LYS A 23 -0.52 -9.01 -37.14
CA LYS A 23 0.62 -8.20 -37.57
C LYS A 23 0.51 -7.86 -39.05
N PHE A 24 1.01 -6.68 -39.42
CA PHE A 24 1.19 -6.30 -40.80
C PHE A 24 2.56 -6.75 -41.29
N TYR A 25 2.58 -7.54 -42.36
CA TYR A 25 3.78 -7.89 -43.10
C TYR A 25 3.68 -7.25 -44.48
N HIS A 26 4.40 -6.13 -44.68
CA HIS A 26 4.24 -5.28 -45.87
C HIS A 26 2.77 -4.84 -46.02
N ASP A 27 2.10 -5.25 -47.08
CA ASP A 27 0.69 -4.91 -47.37
C ASP A 27 -0.32 -5.99 -46.95
N VAL A 28 0.13 -7.04 -46.25
CA VAL A 28 -0.72 -8.18 -45.83
C VAL A 28 -0.92 -8.18 -44.32
N PHE A 29 -2.17 -8.23 -43.87
CA PHE A 29 -2.51 -8.41 -42.46
C PHE A 29 -2.65 -9.90 -42.13
N VAL A 30 -1.84 -10.39 -41.20
CA VAL A 30 -1.83 -11.79 -40.75
C VAL A 30 -2.34 -11.85 -39.31
N LEU A 31 -3.35 -12.68 -39.07
CA LEU A 31 -3.92 -12.90 -37.74
C LEU A 31 -3.00 -13.78 -36.90
N ASP A 32 -2.77 -13.38 -35.64
CA ASP A 32 -2.07 -14.22 -34.67
C ASP A 32 -3.04 -15.29 -34.12
N GLU A 33 -2.48 -16.37 -33.56
CA GLU A 33 -3.26 -17.37 -32.84
C GLU A 33 -4.03 -16.73 -31.68
N GLN A 34 -5.24 -17.22 -31.40
CA GLN A 34 -6.04 -16.66 -30.30
C GLN A 34 -5.38 -16.99 -28.97
N GLU A 35 -4.95 -15.96 -28.25
CA GLU A 35 -4.44 -16.12 -26.90
C GLU A 35 -5.61 -16.12 -25.91
N LYS A 36 -5.70 -17.17 -25.09
CA LYS A 36 -6.70 -17.21 -24.02
C LYS A 36 -6.19 -16.37 -22.86
N ILE A 37 -7.03 -15.49 -22.33
CA ILE A 37 -6.67 -14.82 -21.08
C ILE A 37 -6.71 -15.87 -19.96
N PRO A 38 -5.63 -16.06 -19.17
CA PRO A 38 -5.59 -17.05 -18.10
C PRO A 38 -6.77 -16.91 -17.15
N ARG A 39 -7.34 -18.04 -16.71
CA ARG A 39 -8.47 -18.04 -15.75
C ARG A 39 -8.13 -17.33 -14.44
N GLU A 40 -6.86 -17.26 -14.06
CA GLU A 40 -6.39 -16.50 -12.89
C GLU A 40 -6.69 -14.99 -13.02
N ALA A 41 -6.72 -14.42 -14.23
CA ALA A 41 -7.14 -13.03 -14.43
C ALA A 41 -8.63 -12.80 -14.10
N LYS A 42 -9.45 -13.86 -14.16
CA LYS A 42 -10.88 -13.82 -13.81
C LYS A 42 -11.08 -13.46 -12.35
N ASP A 43 -10.23 -13.98 -11.45
CA ASP A 43 -10.26 -13.70 -10.01
C ASP A 43 -9.87 -12.25 -9.67
N HIS A 44 -9.44 -11.49 -10.68
CA HIS A 44 -8.81 -10.19 -10.55
C HIS A 44 -9.53 -9.07 -11.32
N THR A 45 -10.58 -9.40 -12.09
CA THR A 45 -11.32 -8.46 -12.93
C THR A 45 -12.82 -8.77 -12.94
N CYS A 46 -13.61 -7.96 -12.21
CA CYS A 46 -15.04 -8.22 -11.98
C CYS A 46 -15.94 -8.22 -13.23
N TRP A 47 -15.47 -7.70 -14.38
CA TRP A 47 -16.26 -7.64 -15.61
C TRP A 47 -16.23 -8.93 -16.44
N PHE A 48 -15.33 -9.87 -16.15
CA PHE A 48 -15.23 -11.11 -16.93
C PHE A 48 -16.53 -11.92 -16.94
N ASP A 49 -17.27 -11.91 -15.84
CA ASP A 49 -18.54 -12.63 -15.73
C ASP A 49 -19.67 -12.04 -16.59
N LEU A 50 -19.47 -10.90 -17.24
CA LEU A 50 -20.36 -10.42 -18.30
C LEU A 50 -20.39 -11.34 -19.51
N PHE A 51 -19.29 -12.05 -19.76
CA PHE A 51 -19.08 -12.79 -20.99
C PHE A 51 -18.90 -14.26 -20.71
N LYS A 52 -19.88 -15.07 -21.10
CA LYS A 52 -19.72 -16.53 -21.16
C LYS A 52 -18.62 -16.91 -22.15
N SER A 53 -18.56 -16.23 -23.30
CA SER A 53 -17.47 -16.31 -24.27
C SER A 53 -17.29 -14.95 -24.93
N ALA A 54 -16.06 -14.46 -25.04
CA ALA A 54 -15.77 -13.20 -25.74
C ALA A 54 -14.38 -13.22 -26.42
N LEU A 55 -14.24 -12.37 -27.44
CA LEU A 55 -12.96 -12.03 -28.05
C LEU A 55 -12.76 -10.53 -27.97
N ILE A 56 -11.62 -10.13 -27.41
CA ILE A 56 -11.21 -8.73 -27.33
C ILE A 56 -10.32 -8.46 -28.53
N ALA A 57 -10.78 -7.61 -29.45
CA ALA A 57 -9.97 -7.17 -30.58
C ALA A 57 -8.90 -6.18 -30.10
N VAL A 58 -7.63 -6.54 -30.30
CA VAL A 58 -6.47 -5.73 -29.93
C VAL A 58 -5.77 -5.31 -31.20
N GLU A 59 -5.83 -4.02 -31.51
CA GLU A 59 -5.15 -3.50 -32.68
C GLU A 59 -3.62 -3.68 -32.56
N PRO A 60 -2.94 -4.05 -33.66
CA PRO A 60 -1.50 -4.26 -33.64
C PRO A 60 -0.76 -2.98 -33.21
N GLY A 61 0.11 -3.11 -32.21
CA GLY A 61 0.89 -1.98 -31.70
C GLY A 61 0.14 -1.06 -30.73
N VAL A 62 -1.12 -1.34 -30.41
CA VAL A 62 -1.80 -0.71 -29.28
C VAL A 62 -1.46 -1.50 -28.02
N PRO A 63 -0.73 -0.93 -27.04
CA PRO A 63 -0.53 -1.59 -25.77
C PRO A 63 -1.89 -1.73 -25.08
N LEU A 64 -2.21 -2.93 -24.60
CA LEU A 64 -3.37 -3.11 -23.72
C LEU A 64 -3.14 -2.26 -22.47
N ASP A 65 -4.11 -1.40 -22.13
CA ASP A 65 -4.10 -0.65 -20.88
C ASP A 65 -3.91 -1.66 -19.74
N SER A 66 -2.85 -1.48 -18.95
CA SER A 66 -2.45 -2.42 -17.91
C SER A 66 -3.59 -2.69 -16.93
N ASP A 67 -4.44 -1.69 -16.72
CA ASP A 67 -5.49 -1.70 -15.70
C ASP A 67 -6.60 -2.71 -15.99
N MET A 68 -6.61 -3.28 -17.20
CA MET A 68 -7.57 -4.29 -17.68
C MET A 68 -9.02 -3.95 -17.31
N SER A 69 -9.34 -2.66 -17.14
CA SER A 69 -10.68 -2.19 -16.85
C SER A 69 -11.45 -2.05 -18.15
N LEU A 70 -12.70 -2.52 -18.18
CA LEU A 70 -13.54 -2.31 -19.33
C LEU A 70 -14.02 -0.86 -19.35
N ARG A 71 -13.44 -0.07 -20.26
CA ARG A 71 -13.81 1.32 -20.50
C ARG A 71 -15.02 1.38 -21.43
N THR A 72 -16.08 2.05 -21.01
CA THR A 72 -17.33 2.13 -21.77
C THR A 72 -18.10 3.41 -21.43
N SER A 73 -19.17 3.73 -22.18
CA SER A 73 -20.10 4.80 -21.77
C SER A 73 -20.99 4.29 -20.65
N PHE A 74 -21.55 5.20 -19.85
CA PHE A 74 -22.51 4.81 -18.81
C PHE A 74 -23.68 4.01 -19.41
N GLU A 75 -24.25 4.44 -20.54
CA GLU A 75 -25.36 3.74 -21.20
C GLU A 75 -24.99 2.34 -21.64
N MET A 76 -23.82 2.18 -22.26
CA MET A 76 -23.35 0.88 -22.74
C MET A 76 -23.05 -0.05 -21.55
N MET A 77 -22.53 0.48 -20.43
CA MET A 77 -22.38 -0.27 -19.18
C MET A 77 -23.74 -0.82 -18.70
N LEU A 78 -24.80 0.00 -18.66
CA LEU A 78 -26.13 -0.45 -18.24
C LEU A 78 -26.63 -1.61 -19.12
N MET A 79 -26.45 -1.48 -20.44
CA MET A 79 -26.90 -2.49 -21.39
C MET A 79 -26.15 -3.82 -21.25
N ILE A 80 -24.82 -3.81 -21.19
CA ILE A 80 -24.04 -5.06 -21.14
C ILE A 80 -24.15 -5.76 -19.79
N THR A 81 -24.39 -5.00 -18.72
CA THR A 81 -24.56 -5.53 -17.36
C THR A 81 -25.99 -5.93 -17.07
N ALA A 82 -26.95 -5.58 -17.93
CA ALA A 82 -28.38 -5.83 -17.75
C ALA A 82 -28.93 -5.31 -16.39
N VAL A 83 -28.42 -4.17 -15.91
CA VAL A 83 -29.01 -3.46 -14.77
C VAL A 83 -30.11 -2.53 -15.23
N GLU A 84 -31.21 -2.49 -14.49
CA GLU A 84 -32.45 -1.81 -14.92
C GLU A 84 -32.89 -0.73 -13.93
N TYR A 85 -32.65 -0.93 -12.64
CA TYR A 85 -33.22 -0.11 -11.58
C TYR A 85 -32.14 0.53 -10.69
N PRO A 86 -32.15 1.86 -10.53
CA PRO A 86 -31.39 2.50 -9.48
C PRO A 86 -32.05 2.25 -8.11
N LEU A 87 -31.27 1.88 -7.11
CA LEU A 87 -31.73 1.67 -5.74
C LEU A 87 -30.88 2.50 -4.76
N MET A 88 -31.56 3.12 -3.79
CA MET A 88 -30.90 3.81 -2.69
C MET A 88 -30.56 2.82 -1.58
N VAL A 89 -29.27 2.70 -1.26
CA VAL A 89 -28.73 1.85 -0.20
C VAL A 89 -27.77 2.69 0.64
N ASP A 90 -28.04 2.82 1.94
CA ASP A 90 -27.20 3.59 2.88
C ASP A 90 -26.82 4.98 2.31
N SER A 91 -27.83 5.72 1.85
CA SER A 91 -27.72 7.06 1.27
C SER A 91 -26.87 7.17 -0.01
N GLY A 92 -26.59 6.06 -0.71
CA GLY A 92 -25.96 6.07 -2.04
C GLY A 92 -26.75 5.25 -3.05
N LEU A 93 -26.55 5.55 -4.33
CA LEU A 93 -27.14 4.85 -5.45
C LEU A 93 -26.30 3.63 -5.84
N ILE A 94 -26.96 2.48 -5.93
CA ILE A 94 -26.47 1.31 -6.67
C ILE A 94 -27.42 1.05 -7.85
N LEU A 95 -26.97 0.31 -8.85
CA LEU A 95 -27.80 -0.10 -9.97
C LEU A 95 -27.98 -1.61 -9.93
N MET A 96 -29.22 -2.09 -10.00
CA MET A 96 -29.53 -3.52 -9.91
C MET A 96 -30.31 -4.00 -11.13
N GLY A 97 -29.96 -5.20 -11.58
CA GLY A 97 -30.72 -6.03 -12.51
C GLY A 97 -31.27 -7.27 -11.81
N TYR A 98 -31.72 -8.26 -12.59
CA TYR A 98 -32.22 -9.53 -12.03
C TYR A 98 -31.08 -10.38 -11.43
N SER A 99 -29.97 -10.52 -12.15
CA SER A 99 -28.82 -11.35 -11.76
C SER A 99 -27.52 -10.56 -11.58
N THR A 100 -27.56 -9.23 -11.69
CA THR A 100 -26.36 -8.38 -11.68
C THR A 100 -26.58 -7.13 -10.84
N ALA A 101 -25.51 -6.58 -10.30
CA ALA A 101 -25.50 -5.30 -9.62
C ALA A 101 -24.22 -4.52 -9.92
N LEU A 102 -24.36 -3.20 -10.00
CA LEU A 102 -23.26 -2.26 -10.13
C LEU A 102 -23.18 -1.36 -8.90
N VAL A 103 -22.02 -1.38 -8.26
CA VAL A 103 -21.71 -0.55 -7.10
C VAL A 103 -20.65 0.47 -7.49
N PRO A 104 -20.90 1.78 -7.32
CA PRO A 104 -19.90 2.80 -7.58
C PRO A 104 -18.82 2.76 -6.49
N MET A 105 -17.56 2.68 -6.90
CA MET A 105 -16.43 2.57 -5.98
C MET A 105 -15.62 3.86 -5.87
N LYS A 106 -15.48 4.59 -6.98
CA LYS A 106 -14.67 5.81 -7.02
C LYS A 106 -15.13 6.76 -8.12
N ALA A 107 -15.01 8.06 -7.86
CA ALA A 107 -15.14 9.11 -8.85
C ALA A 107 -13.76 9.68 -9.15
N ASN A 108 -13.46 9.81 -10.43
CA ASN A 108 -12.37 10.61 -10.97
C ASN A 108 -13.00 11.76 -11.77
N ASN A 109 -12.23 12.80 -12.11
CA ASN A 109 -12.73 14.03 -12.76
C ASN A 109 -13.91 13.83 -13.73
N ASP A 110 -13.73 12.98 -14.75
CA ASP A 110 -14.76 12.71 -15.78
C ASP A 110 -15.19 11.23 -15.86
N SER A 111 -14.86 10.41 -14.86
CA SER A 111 -15.13 8.96 -14.92
C SER A 111 -15.47 8.36 -13.57
N PHE A 112 -16.30 7.31 -13.60
CA PHE A 112 -16.65 6.52 -12.41
C PHE A 112 -16.14 5.10 -12.55
N VAL A 113 -15.54 4.61 -11.48
CA VAL A 113 -15.13 3.22 -11.35
C VAL A 113 -16.27 2.44 -10.71
N TRP A 114 -16.72 1.39 -11.40
CA TRP A 114 -17.82 0.54 -11.00
C TRP A 114 -17.33 -0.88 -10.72
N HIS A 115 -17.93 -1.49 -9.70
CA HIS A 115 -17.77 -2.90 -9.41
C HIS A 115 -19.02 -3.65 -9.86
N LEU A 116 -18.83 -4.76 -10.59
CA LEU A 116 -19.89 -5.68 -10.99
C LEU A 116 -19.94 -6.85 -10.01
N GLU A 117 -21.13 -7.15 -9.52
CA GLU A 117 -21.44 -8.41 -8.85
C GLU A 117 -22.47 -9.17 -9.67
N VAL A 118 -22.27 -10.49 -9.82
CA VAL A 118 -23.15 -11.39 -10.57
C VAL A 118 -23.65 -12.48 -9.63
N ALA A 119 -24.94 -12.77 -9.67
CA ALA A 119 -25.55 -13.82 -8.87
C ALA A 119 -25.01 -15.20 -9.28
N GLU A 120 -24.61 -16.01 -8.30
CA GLU A 120 -24.20 -17.41 -8.52
C GLU A 120 -25.42 -18.36 -8.66
N HIS A 121 -26.64 -17.83 -8.65
CA HIS A 121 -27.88 -18.59 -8.60
C HIS A 121 -28.97 -18.00 -9.53
N ASP A 122 -29.95 -18.82 -9.90
CA ASP A 122 -31.05 -18.45 -10.82
C ASP A 122 -32.21 -17.67 -10.17
N ARG A 123 -31.99 -17.08 -8.99
CA ARG A 123 -32.97 -16.18 -8.33
C ARG A 123 -32.49 -14.72 -8.35
N GLN A 124 -33.44 -13.80 -8.15
CA GLN A 124 -33.19 -12.37 -8.02
C GLN A 124 -32.08 -12.08 -7.00
N LEU A 125 -31.06 -11.33 -7.43
CA LEU A 125 -30.01 -10.81 -6.56
C LEU A 125 -30.60 -9.76 -5.61
N THR A 126 -30.27 -9.87 -4.32
CA THR A 126 -30.76 -8.96 -3.28
C THR A 126 -29.65 -8.07 -2.73
N VAL A 127 -30.01 -6.90 -2.20
CA VAL A 127 -29.04 -5.94 -1.63
C VAL A 127 -28.21 -6.56 -0.49
N ALA A 128 -28.80 -7.44 0.31
CA ALA A 128 -28.10 -8.11 1.42
C ALA A 128 -26.97 -9.05 0.97
N GLU A 129 -27.03 -9.52 -0.28
CA GLU A 129 -26.03 -10.41 -0.86
C GLU A 129 -24.80 -9.63 -1.32
N LEU A 130 -24.98 -8.37 -1.73
CA LEU A 130 -23.93 -7.52 -2.29
C LEU A 130 -22.75 -7.35 -1.33
N VAL A 131 -21.60 -7.86 -1.72
CA VAL A 131 -20.38 -7.85 -0.90
C VAL A 131 -19.78 -6.46 -0.82
N ALA A 132 -19.73 -5.74 -1.94
CA ALA A 132 -19.14 -4.40 -2.02
C ALA A 132 -19.85 -3.40 -1.09
N THR A 133 -21.16 -3.53 -0.93
CA THR A 133 -21.96 -2.65 -0.06
C THR A 133 -21.68 -2.83 1.44
N LYS A 134 -21.08 -3.96 1.84
CA LYS A 134 -20.67 -4.26 3.23
C LYS A 134 -19.36 -3.58 3.65
N SER A 135 -18.71 -2.90 2.70
CA SER A 135 -17.44 -2.19 2.87
C SER A 135 -17.60 -0.71 2.54
N ASN A 136 -16.52 0.07 2.55
CA ASN A 136 -16.59 1.47 2.13
C ASN A 136 -16.74 1.58 0.60
N TRP A 137 -17.80 2.24 0.13
CA TRP A 137 -18.08 2.45 -1.29
C TRP A 137 -18.59 3.88 -1.54
N LEU A 138 -18.51 4.34 -2.79
CA LEU A 138 -18.81 5.73 -3.13
C LEU A 138 -20.32 5.99 -3.11
N LYS A 139 -20.77 6.88 -2.22
CA LYS A 139 -22.17 7.28 -2.15
C LYS A 139 -22.46 8.41 -3.14
N ILE A 140 -23.17 8.07 -4.21
CA ILE A 140 -23.69 9.02 -5.21
C ILE A 140 -25.19 9.17 -4.98
N ASP A 141 -25.71 10.39 -4.96
CA ASP A 141 -27.13 10.68 -4.72
C ASP A 141 -27.86 11.24 -5.95
N ASP A 142 -27.12 11.64 -7.00
CA ASP A 142 -27.67 12.18 -8.24
C ASP A 142 -27.24 11.39 -9.48
N LEU A 143 -28.20 10.71 -10.10
CA LEU A 143 -28.01 9.97 -11.35
C LEU A 143 -27.57 10.85 -12.53
N ASN A 144 -27.87 12.16 -12.51
CA ASN A 144 -27.51 13.04 -13.63
C ASN A 144 -26.00 13.23 -13.76
N GLN A 145 -25.25 13.07 -12.66
CA GLN A 145 -23.79 13.09 -12.66
C GLN A 145 -23.20 11.91 -13.46
N LEU A 146 -23.95 10.82 -13.59
CA LEU A 146 -23.48 9.59 -14.22
C LEU A 146 -23.70 9.57 -15.73
N ARG A 147 -24.75 10.25 -16.22
CA ARG A 147 -25.22 10.13 -17.62
C ARG A 147 -24.15 10.48 -18.66
N HIS A 148 -23.32 11.49 -18.39
CA HIS A 148 -22.28 11.92 -19.33
C HIS A 148 -20.88 11.45 -18.91
N SER A 149 -20.80 10.57 -17.91
CA SER A 149 -19.52 10.11 -17.37
C SER A 149 -19.02 8.87 -18.11
N GLN A 150 -17.70 8.75 -18.18
CA GLN A 150 -17.08 7.51 -18.64
C GLN A 150 -17.15 6.46 -17.54
N ALA A 151 -17.59 5.25 -17.87
CA ALA A 151 -17.64 4.14 -16.94
C ALA A 151 -16.38 3.27 -17.10
N LEU A 152 -15.76 2.95 -15.96
CA LEU A 152 -14.65 2.03 -15.86
C LEU A 152 -15.11 0.83 -15.01
N LEU A 153 -15.28 -0.33 -15.64
CA LEU A 153 -15.66 -1.55 -14.93
C LEU A 153 -14.42 -2.36 -14.59
N GLY A 154 -14.13 -2.53 -13.30
CA GLY A 154 -12.94 -3.24 -12.83
C GLY A 154 -12.53 -2.85 -11.42
N TRP A 155 -12.34 -3.87 -10.56
CA TRP A 155 -11.84 -3.72 -9.19
C TRP A 155 -10.99 -4.94 -8.83
N CYS A 156 -9.90 -4.73 -8.10
CA CYS A 156 -8.99 -5.80 -7.68
C CYS A 156 -9.17 -6.10 -6.18
N PRO A 157 -9.51 -7.35 -5.82
CA PRO A 157 -9.76 -7.75 -4.44
C PRO A 157 -8.51 -8.21 -3.67
N LYS A 158 -7.35 -8.38 -4.32
CA LYS A 158 -6.13 -8.93 -3.68
C LYS A 158 -4.91 -8.04 -3.94
N ALA A 159 -4.22 -7.65 -2.88
CA ALA A 159 -2.93 -6.96 -2.93
C ALA A 159 -1.86 -7.85 -2.31
N THR A 160 -0.69 -7.91 -2.95
CA THR A 160 0.46 -8.71 -2.52
C THR A 160 1.55 -7.79 -1.97
N MET A 161 2.03 -8.08 -0.76
CA MET A 161 3.17 -7.37 -0.15
C MET A 161 4.47 -7.83 -0.83
N THR A 162 5.24 -6.89 -1.34
CA THR A 162 6.51 -7.13 -2.04
C THR A 162 7.71 -6.57 -1.29
N LEU A 163 7.46 -5.73 -0.28
CA LEU A 163 8.47 -5.25 0.65
C LEU A 163 9.11 -6.40 1.43
N GLY A 164 10.44 -6.52 1.34
CA GLY A 164 11.18 -7.64 1.94
C GLY A 164 11.25 -8.90 1.05
N THR A 165 11.04 -8.76 -0.25
CA THR A 165 11.21 -9.84 -1.23
C THR A 165 12.29 -9.48 -2.25
N ASP A 166 12.69 -10.44 -3.07
CA ASP A 166 13.62 -10.27 -4.19
C ASP A 166 13.07 -9.40 -5.34
N LEU A 167 11.76 -9.12 -5.34
CA LEU A 167 11.09 -8.25 -6.32
C LEU A 167 11.42 -6.75 -6.13
N ILE A 168 11.93 -6.35 -4.97
CA ILE A 168 12.39 -4.97 -4.74
C ILE A 168 13.92 -4.93 -4.80
N ASP A 169 14.46 -4.11 -5.71
CA ASP A 169 15.90 -3.86 -5.72
C ASP A 169 16.30 -2.94 -4.56
N VAL A 170 16.65 -3.55 -3.43
CA VAL A 170 17.11 -2.83 -2.24
C VAL A 170 18.41 -2.03 -2.47
N LYS A 171 19.12 -2.19 -3.61
CA LYS A 171 20.27 -1.34 -3.94
C LYS A 171 19.87 0.08 -4.32
N ALA A 172 18.62 0.30 -4.75
CA ALA A 172 18.13 1.62 -5.10
C ALA A 172 17.75 2.45 -3.87
N VAL A 173 17.34 1.78 -2.78
CA VAL A 173 16.84 2.41 -1.55
C VAL A 173 17.91 3.26 -0.90
N GLY A 174 17.60 4.54 -0.68
CA GLY A 174 18.56 5.52 -0.19
C GLY A 174 17.96 6.54 0.77
N TRP A 175 18.84 7.41 1.25
CA TRP A 175 18.49 8.57 2.06
C TRP A 175 17.52 9.47 1.31
N SER A 176 16.49 9.93 2.02
CA SER A 176 15.50 10.85 1.44
C SER A 176 16.06 12.28 1.29
N ASP A 177 15.65 12.98 0.23
CA ASP A 177 16.10 14.35 -0.07
C ASP A 177 15.31 15.45 0.67
N ALA A 178 14.38 15.07 1.57
CA ALA A 178 13.59 16.06 2.30
C ALA A 178 14.46 16.93 3.23
N PRO A 179 14.16 18.24 3.28
CA PRO A 179 14.87 19.13 4.17
C PRO A 179 14.54 18.80 5.64
N PRO A 180 15.54 18.83 6.54
CA PRO A 180 15.30 18.66 7.96
C PRO A 180 14.39 19.78 8.48
N LYS A 181 13.47 19.45 9.39
CA LYS A 181 12.63 20.43 10.07
C LYS A 181 13.52 21.17 11.08
N LYS A 182 13.70 22.49 10.88
CA LYS A 182 14.44 23.34 11.82
C LYS A 182 13.84 23.23 13.23
N THR A 183 14.73 23.04 14.20
CA THR A 183 14.52 22.69 15.61
C THR A 183 13.23 23.27 16.21
N THR A 184 12.35 22.41 16.70
CA THR A 184 11.20 22.82 17.54
C THR A 184 11.47 22.50 18.99
N TRP A 185 11.46 23.55 19.82
CA TRP A 185 11.44 23.42 21.28
C TRP A 185 10.10 22.81 21.69
N HIS A 186 10.14 21.62 22.28
CA HIS A 186 8.97 21.04 22.95
C HIS A 186 8.94 21.53 24.39
N TRP A 187 7.94 22.35 24.71
CA TRP A 187 7.73 22.87 26.06
C TRP A 187 7.09 21.77 26.92
N ALA A 188 7.85 21.16 27.82
CA ALA A 188 7.40 20.04 28.66
C ALA A 188 6.66 20.46 29.94
N GLY A 189 6.35 21.75 30.09
CA GLY A 189 5.68 22.33 31.26
C GLY A 189 6.65 23.06 32.20
N ALA A 190 6.12 23.98 33.02
CA ALA A 190 6.82 24.63 34.12
C ALA A 190 6.02 24.42 35.40
N ASN A 191 6.69 24.06 36.50
CA ASN A 191 6.06 23.95 37.81
C ASN A 191 6.56 25.11 38.69
N LEU A 192 5.64 25.92 39.20
CA LEU A 192 5.92 27.05 40.08
C LEU A 192 5.49 26.66 41.51
N GLN A 193 6.46 26.33 42.37
CA GLN A 193 6.17 26.17 43.81
C GLN A 193 6.41 27.49 44.52
N LEU A 194 5.33 28.06 45.07
CA LEU A 194 5.39 29.23 45.95
C LEU A 194 5.73 28.75 47.36
N VAL A 195 6.94 29.01 47.83
CA VAL A 195 7.34 28.64 49.19
C VAL A 195 6.91 29.78 50.13
N ALA A 196 5.84 29.55 50.90
CA ALA A 196 5.47 30.41 52.02
C ALA A 196 6.09 29.83 53.30
N GLN A 197 7.28 30.30 53.68
CA GLN A 197 7.83 29.98 55.00
C GLN A 197 7.21 30.90 56.05
N SER A 198 6.42 30.33 56.95
CA SER A 198 5.83 31.04 58.09
C SER A 198 6.85 31.21 59.22
N ALA A 199 7.70 32.23 59.10
CA ALA A 199 8.32 32.96 60.21
C ALA A 199 8.89 34.28 59.64
N ALA A 200 8.48 35.41 60.18
CA ALA A 200 8.68 36.77 59.64
C ALA A 200 10.15 37.18 59.34
N PRO A 201 10.41 38.24 58.53
CA PRO A 201 9.52 38.98 57.64
C PRO A 201 9.56 38.43 56.19
N ALA A 202 8.43 38.54 55.51
CA ALA A 202 8.12 37.90 54.23
C ALA A 202 9.18 38.06 53.14
N GLN A 203 9.90 36.98 52.83
CA GLN A 203 10.57 36.81 51.54
C GLN A 203 9.69 35.92 50.66
N ILE A 204 8.97 36.53 49.73
CA ILE A 204 8.29 35.81 48.66
C ILE A 204 9.36 35.51 47.60
N GLY A 205 9.82 34.27 47.56
CA GLY A 205 10.69 33.75 46.51
C GLY A 205 9.99 32.62 45.75
N GLY A 206 9.96 32.70 44.41
CA GLY A 206 9.53 31.59 43.55
C GLY A 206 10.73 30.76 43.12
N GLN A 207 10.67 29.43 43.28
CA GLN A 207 11.64 28.51 42.67
C GLN A 207 11.03 27.88 41.42
N LEU A 208 11.75 28.03 40.30
CA LEU A 208 11.44 27.38 39.03
C LEU A 208 12.15 26.01 39.02
N GLY A 209 11.40 24.92 39.21
CA GLY A 209 11.93 23.57 39.16
C GLY A 209 11.68 22.92 37.80
N ILE A 210 12.73 22.51 37.10
CA ILE A 210 12.64 21.65 35.92
C ILE A 210 12.79 20.20 36.41
N SER A 211 11.73 19.39 36.35
CA SER A 211 11.81 17.96 36.70
C SER A 211 12.05 17.12 35.45
N MET A 212 13.18 16.41 35.40
CA MET A 212 13.39 15.29 34.49
C MET A 212 13.07 13.99 35.23
N GLU A 213 12.01 13.29 34.81
CA GLU A 213 11.76 11.93 35.31
C GLU A 213 12.68 10.93 34.60
N ARG A 214 13.61 10.33 35.35
CA ARG A 214 14.29 9.11 34.93
C ARG A 214 13.48 7.92 35.43
N ARG A 215 12.63 7.35 34.58
CA ARG A 215 11.99 6.06 34.86
C ARG A 215 13.00 4.93 34.67
N VAL A 216 13.51 4.41 35.78
CA VAL A 216 14.28 3.15 35.80
C VAL A 216 13.30 2.01 36.03
N ASN A 217 13.00 1.26 34.97
CA ASN A 217 12.21 0.03 35.08
C ASN A 217 13.13 -1.14 35.44
N VAL A 218 12.92 -1.73 36.61
CA VAL A 218 13.57 -2.96 37.06
C VAL A 218 13.18 -4.11 36.11
N LEU A 219 14.17 -4.75 35.49
CA LEU A 219 14.02 -5.78 34.46
C LEU A 219 13.32 -7.04 35.00
N ARG A 220 12.13 -7.36 34.46
CA ARG A 220 11.39 -8.64 34.63
C ARG A 220 11.42 -9.50 33.36
N PHE A 221 12.41 -9.34 32.49
CA PHE A 221 12.34 -9.83 31.11
C PHE A 221 13.48 -10.80 30.74
N SER A 222 13.15 -11.84 29.97
CA SER A 222 14.09 -12.80 29.37
C SER A 222 14.37 -12.41 27.90
N PRO A 223 15.64 -12.37 27.45
CA PRO A 223 16.00 -12.01 26.07
C PRO A 223 15.31 -12.83 24.98
N LEU A 224 15.11 -14.14 25.21
CA LEU A 224 14.48 -15.03 24.23
C LEU A 224 12.99 -14.68 24.02
N ASN A 225 12.27 -14.41 25.11
CA ASN A 225 10.86 -14.03 25.06
C ASN A 225 10.67 -12.61 24.51
N ASN A 226 11.65 -11.72 24.68
CA ASN A 226 11.56 -10.35 24.18
C ASN A 226 11.58 -10.29 22.65
N TYR A 227 12.42 -11.12 22.02
CA TYR A 227 12.44 -11.21 20.56
C TYR A 227 11.11 -11.72 19.99
N LEU A 228 10.58 -12.83 20.51
CA LEU A 228 9.30 -13.35 20.04
C LEU A 228 8.14 -12.37 20.28
N LYS A 229 8.16 -11.66 21.42
CA LYS A 229 7.20 -10.58 21.70
C LYS A 229 7.36 -9.43 20.70
N CYS A 230 8.58 -9.02 20.39
CA CYS A 230 8.88 -7.99 19.39
C CYS A 230 8.34 -8.38 18.01
N LEU A 231 8.59 -9.61 17.54
CA LEU A 231 8.04 -10.10 16.27
C LEU A 231 6.50 -10.07 16.28
N SER A 232 5.89 -10.49 17.40
CA SER A 232 4.44 -10.56 17.55
C SER A 232 3.79 -9.17 17.60
N SER A 233 4.36 -8.23 18.34
CA SER A 233 3.85 -6.86 18.45
C SER A 233 4.03 -6.11 17.14
N SER A 234 5.17 -6.26 16.48
CA SER A 234 5.49 -5.56 15.23
C SER A 234 4.68 -6.10 14.05
N ALA A 235 4.18 -7.34 14.12
CA ALA A 235 3.24 -7.86 13.13
C ALA A 235 1.87 -7.18 13.21
N ALA A 236 1.43 -6.80 14.42
CA ALA A 236 0.16 -6.13 14.63
C ALA A 236 0.26 -4.60 14.44
N GLU A 237 1.41 -4.02 14.77
CA GLU A 237 1.67 -2.59 14.66
C GLU A 237 1.84 -2.16 13.20
N GLN A 238 1.26 -1.01 12.84
CA GLN A 238 1.33 -0.45 11.49
C GLN A 238 2.30 0.74 11.45
N ILE A 239 2.94 0.95 10.29
CA ILE A 239 3.81 2.08 10.01
C ILE A 239 3.60 2.58 8.59
N ILE A 240 3.76 3.88 8.38
CA ILE A 240 3.76 4.48 7.04
C ILE A 240 5.19 4.60 6.53
N LEU A 241 5.47 4.04 5.36
CA LEU A 241 6.70 4.31 4.61
C LEU A 241 6.34 5.25 3.46
N TYR A 242 7.03 6.38 3.37
CA TYR A 242 6.80 7.38 2.33
C TYR A 242 8.06 7.58 1.49
N ASP A 243 7.99 7.16 0.23
CA ASP A 243 9.04 7.34 -0.75
C ASP A 243 8.93 8.73 -1.37
N LEU A 244 9.90 9.59 -1.07
CA LEU A 244 9.93 10.97 -1.55
C LEU A 244 10.24 11.08 -3.03
N THR A 245 11.03 10.15 -3.56
CA THR A 245 11.44 10.16 -4.97
C THR A 245 10.26 9.73 -5.84
N ALA A 246 9.58 8.65 -5.46
CA ALA A 246 8.41 8.15 -6.18
C ALA A 246 7.11 8.91 -5.84
N ARG A 247 7.09 9.69 -4.75
CA ARG A 247 5.90 10.37 -4.20
C ARG A 247 4.75 9.40 -3.92
N ARG A 248 5.02 8.37 -3.12
CA ARG A 248 4.06 7.29 -2.78
C ARG A 248 4.21 6.85 -1.34
N ALA A 249 3.09 6.61 -0.67
CA ALA A 249 3.05 6.16 0.71
C ALA A 249 2.39 4.78 0.82
N TRP A 250 2.91 3.96 1.73
CA TRP A 250 2.33 2.65 2.03
C TRP A 250 2.16 2.47 3.53
N LEU A 251 0.98 2.02 3.94
CA LEU A 251 0.72 1.54 5.30
C LEU A 251 1.06 0.04 5.34
N VAL A 252 2.05 -0.33 6.13
CA VAL A 252 2.54 -1.72 6.23
C VAL A 252 2.71 -2.15 7.68
N PRO A 253 2.65 -3.46 7.97
CA PRO A 253 3.06 -3.95 9.28
C PRO A 253 4.52 -3.58 9.58
N LEU A 254 4.79 -3.15 10.81
CA LEU A 254 6.13 -2.76 11.25
C LEU A 254 7.14 -3.92 11.09
N LEU A 255 6.69 -5.16 11.25
CA LEU A 255 7.50 -6.35 11.04
C LEU A 255 8.08 -6.44 9.62
N VAL A 256 7.29 -6.06 8.62
CA VAL A 256 7.73 -6.04 7.21
C VAL A 256 8.78 -4.94 7.00
N ALA A 257 8.59 -3.78 7.64
CA ALA A 257 9.60 -2.73 7.63
C ALA A 257 10.91 -3.19 8.28
N PHE A 258 10.88 -3.92 9.40
CA PHE A 258 12.09 -4.48 10.02
C PHE A 258 12.84 -5.47 9.13
N HIS A 259 12.12 -6.34 8.42
CA HIS A 259 12.76 -7.25 7.46
C HIS A 259 13.43 -6.50 6.30
N HIS A 260 12.78 -5.44 5.82
CA HIS A 260 13.39 -4.58 4.81
C HIS A 260 14.60 -3.81 5.35
N MET A 261 14.54 -3.30 6.59
CA MET A 261 15.67 -2.66 7.29
C MET A 261 16.86 -3.62 7.42
N LEU A 262 16.62 -4.91 7.74
CA LEU A 262 17.67 -5.93 7.75
C LEU A 262 18.35 -6.05 6.38
N THR A 263 17.55 -6.09 5.31
CA THR A 263 18.06 -6.23 3.95
C THR A 263 18.86 -4.98 3.53
N ALA A 264 18.38 -3.78 3.87
CA ALA A 264 19.09 -2.53 3.65
C ALA A 264 20.39 -2.45 4.45
N TYR A 265 20.35 -2.83 5.73
CA TYR A 265 21.52 -2.92 6.60
C TYR A 265 22.58 -3.85 6.02
N TRP A 266 22.23 -5.09 5.69
CA TRP A 266 23.16 -6.07 5.14
C TRP A 266 23.85 -5.60 3.86
N LYS A 267 23.10 -4.92 2.97
CA LYS A 267 23.66 -4.33 1.75
C LYS A 267 24.57 -3.11 2.02
N SER A 268 24.40 -2.43 3.14
CA SER A 268 25.20 -1.25 3.53
C SER A 268 26.57 -1.63 4.15
N ILE A 269 26.66 -2.81 4.77
CA ILE A 269 27.89 -3.30 5.41
C ILE A 269 28.96 -3.64 4.36
N PRO A 270 30.27 -3.43 4.63
CA PRO A 270 31.36 -3.89 3.77
C PRO A 270 31.30 -5.40 3.46
N GLU A 271 31.60 -5.80 2.22
CA GLU A 271 31.48 -7.21 1.79
C GLU A 271 32.30 -8.19 2.63
N ASN A 272 33.46 -7.77 3.13
CA ASN A 272 34.33 -8.58 3.98
C ASN A 272 33.75 -8.85 5.39
N CYS A 273 32.72 -8.11 5.80
CA CYS A 273 32.04 -8.28 7.08
C CYS A 273 30.71 -9.05 6.94
N ARG A 274 30.22 -9.28 5.72
CA ARG A 274 28.98 -10.01 5.45
C ARG A 274 29.18 -11.50 5.63
N GLN A 275 28.22 -12.16 6.26
CA GLN A 275 28.18 -13.62 6.38
C GLN A 275 27.01 -14.21 5.59
N SER A 276 25.88 -14.43 6.26
CA SER A 276 24.71 -15.02 5.62
C SER A 276 23.84 -13.93 5.00
N PRO A 277 23.33 -14.12 3.77
CA PRO A 277 22.35 -13.21 3.21
C PRO A 277 21.06 -13.24 4.03
N VAL A 278 20.34 -12.13 4.05
CA VAL A 278 19.03 -12.05 4.71
C VAL A 278 18.05 -12.97 3.97
N PRO A 279 17.46 -13.98 4.63
CA PRO A 279 16.45 -14.86 4.04
C PRO A 279 15.27 -14.05 3.52
N GLN A 280 14.83 -14.33 2.29
CA GLN A 280 13.69 -13.67 1.67
C GLN A 280 12.49 -14.62 1.72
N ALA A 281 11.31 -14.07 2.00
CA ALA A 281 10.05 -14.79 1.85
C ALA A 281 9.48 -14.56 0.45
N ASN A 282 8.80 -15.57 -0.10
CA ASN A 282 8.08 -15.39 -1.36
C ASN A 282 6.87 -14.45 -1.17
N PRO A 283 6.55 -13.59 -2.15
CA PRO A 283 5.37 -12.75 -2.11
C PRO A 283 4.09 -13.58 -1.90
N SER A 284 3.25 -13.17 -0.97
CA SER A 284 2.06 -13.93 -0.55
C SER A 284 1.00 -13.01 0.06
N PRO A 285 -0.31 -13.31 -0.07
CA PRO A 285 -1.36 -12.60 0.67
C PRO A 285 -1.25 -12.72 2.20
N GLN A 286 -0.54 -13.74 2.71
CA GLN A 286 -0.30 -14.00 4.15
C GLN A 286 1.18 -13.75 4.49
N TYR A 287 1.80 -12.77 3.83
CA TYR A 287 3.23 -12.50 3.91
C TYR A 287 3.70 -12.24 5.35
N ASP A 288 2.89 -11.55 6.17
CA ASP A 288 3.18 -11.25 7.56
C ASP A 288 3.35 -12.51 8.43
N LEU A 289 2.50 -13.52 8.25
CA LEU A 289 2.58 -14.79 8.96
C LEU A 289 3.81 -15.60 8.53
N VAL A 290 4.05 -15.68 7.22
CA VAL A 290 5.21 -16.40 6.65
C VAL A 290 6.51 -15.74 7.10
N LEU A 291 6.57 -14.41 7.04
CA LEU A 291 7.73 -13.63 7.46
C LEU A 291 8.01 -13.80 8.96
N ARG A 292 6.97 -13.84 9.79
CA ARG A 292 7.12 -14.02 11.23
C ARG A 292 7.76 -15.36 11.59
N GLU A 293 7.32 -16.46 10.96
CA GLU A 293 7.94 -17.76 11.17
C GLU A 293 9.37 -17.80 10.62
N LEU A 294 9.61 -17.19 9.44
CA LEU A 294 10.96 -17.07 8.87
C LEU A 294 11.93 -16.36 9.82
N LEU A 295 11.53 -15.20 10.37
CA LEU A 295 12.36 -14.42 11.31
C LEU A 295 12.55 -15.13 12.65
N LYS A 296 11.55 -15.90 13.09
CA LYS A 296 11.63 -16.71 14.30
C LYS A 296 12.64 -17.84 14.15
N ASP A 297 12.60 -18.56 13.03
CA ASP A 297 13.48 -19.71 12.76
C ASP A 297 14.93 -19.28 12.47
N ASN A 298 15.13 -18.07 11.95
CA ASN A 298 16.45 -17.54 11.57
C ASN A 298 17.00 -16.49 12.55
N GLY A 299 16.43 -16.34 13.75
CA GLY A 299 16.83 -15.30 14.69
C GLY A 299 18.32 -15.35 15.08
N ASP A 300 18.90 -16.55 15.17
CA ASP A 300 20.30 -16.74 15.58
C ASP A 300 21.29 -16.72 14.38
N LEU A 301 20.78 -16.44 13.16
CA LEU A 301 21.58 -16.31 11.95
C LEU A 301 22.54 -15.11 12.09
N VAL A 302 23.83 -15.35 11.86
CA VAL A 302 24.86 -14.31 11.91
C VAL A 302 24.85 -13.53 10.60
N ILE A 303 24.57 -12.23 10.69
CA ILE A 303 24.44 -11.31 9.54
C ILE A 303 25.76 -10.57 9.30
N GLU A 304 26.42 -10.16 10.38
CA GLU A 304 27.68 -9.41 10.34
C GLU A 304 28.69 -10.00 11.33
N ILE A 305 29.95 -10.06 10.91
CA ILE A 305 31.08 -10.36 11.78
C ILE A 305 32.09 -9.21 11.70
N SER A 306 32.48 -8.74 12.88
CA SER A 306 33.62 -7.86 13.09
C SER A 306 34.74 -8.63 13.81
N PRO A 307 35.98 -8.13 13.83
CA PRO A 307 37.10 -8.80 14.51
C PRO A 307 36.87 -9.06 16.00
N SER A 308 35.99 -8.29 16.65
CA SER A 308 35.71 -8.35 18.09
C SER A 308 34.31 -8.81 18.45
N ASP A 309 33.38 -8.85 17.51
CA ASP A 309 31.96 -9.09 17.79
C ASP A 309 31.20 -9.65 16.58
N LYS A 310 30.05 -10.27 16.83
CA LYS A 310 29.12 -10.75 15.80
C LYS A 310 27.73 -10.21 16.05
N CYS A 311 27.04 -9.85 14.98
CA CYS A 311 25.67 -9.37 15.05
C CYS A 311 24.73 -10.39 14.41
N THR A 312 23.75 -10.86 15.17
CA THR A 312 22.71 -11.78 14.67
C THR A 312 21.51 -11.01 14.14
N MET A 313 20.66 -11.69 13.37
CA MET A 313 19.39 -11.14 12.91
C MET A 313 18.52 -10.65 14.07
N ARG A 314 18.49 -11.40 15.17
CA ARG A 314 17.80 -11.04 16.42
C ARG A 314 18.33 -9.72 16.99
N ASP A 315 19.64 -9.56 17.07
CA ASP A 315 20.26 -8.37 17.64
C ASP A 315 19.90 -7.12 16.83
N LEU A 316 19.93 -7.23 15.50
CA LEU A 316 19.56 -6.16 14.58
C LEU A 316 18.08 -5.78 14.69
N ILE A 317 17.15 -6.75 14.66
CA ILE A 317 15.72 -6.48 14.81
C ILE A 317 15.42 -5.82 16.16
N MET A 318 16.04 -6.30 17.23
CA MET A 318 15.89 -5.68 18.54
C MET A 318 16.47 -4.26 18.57
N GLY A 319 17.60 -4.03 17.90
CA GLY A 319 18.18 -2.70 17.69
C GLY A 319 17.24 -1.76 16.95
N PHE A 320 16.65 -2.21 15.84
CA PHE A 320 15.64 -1.43 15.10
C PHE A 320 14.42 -1.12 15.96
N SER A 321 13.95 -2.07 16.76
CA SER A 321 12.84 -1.85 17.70
C SER A 321 13.17 -0.77 18.74
N VAL A 322 14.39 -0.79 19.30
CA VAL A 322 14.87 0.26 20.20
C VAL A 322 14.96 1.61 19.49
N ASN A 323 15.45 1.65 18.25
CA ASN A 323 15.55 2.88 17.48
C ASN A 323 14.16 3.44 17.12
N MET A 324 13.22 2.58 16.77
CA MET A 324 11.83 2.95 16.54
C MET A 324 11.14 3.50 17.78
N SER A 325 11.57 3.14 18.99
CA SER A 325 11.04 3.75 20.22
C SER A 325 11.35 5.24 20.35
N LYS A 326 12.38 5.73 19.63
CA LYS A 326 12.75 7.16 19.54
C LYS A 326 11.84 7.93 18.56
N VAL A 327 11.10 7.23 17.71
CA VAL A 327 10.22 7.81 16.68
C VAL A 327 8.87 8.16 17.30
N SER A 328 8.48 9.43 17.18
CA SER A 328 7.20 9.94 17.67
C SER A 328 6.19 10.19 16.54
N ILE A 329 4.91 10.22 16.87
CA ILE A 329 3.82 10.53 15.94
C ILE A 329 3.80 12.04 15.71
N HIS A 330 3.70 12.47 14.44
CA HIS A 330 3.64 13.88 14.06
C HIS A 330 2.44 14.14 13.15
N PRO A 331 1.36 14.73 13.67
CA PRO A 331 0.20 15.09 12.86
C PRO A 331 0.56 16.06 11.73
N PRO A 332 -0.14 15.99 10.59
CA PRO A 332 0.12 16.89 9.48
C PRO A 332 -0.30 18.32 9.84
N ARG A 333 0.32 19.32 9.20
CA ARG A 333 -0.06 20.73 9.30
C ARG A 333 -0.45 21.26 7.93
N GLY A 334 -1.76 21.29 7.68
CA GLY A 334 -2.29 21.63 6.36
C GLY A 334 -1.85 20.59 5.34
N SER A 335 -1.01 20.99 4.38
CA SER A 335 -0.42 20.09 3.39
C SER A 335 1.02 19.66 3.73
N GLU A 336 1.56 20.04 4.89
CA GLU A 336 2.88 19.58 5.34
C GLU A 336 2.75 18.29 6.16
N VAL A 337 3.51 17.27 5.77
CA VAL A 337 3.67 15.99 6.48
C VAL A 337 5.08 15.91 7.08
N TYR A 338 5.21 15.11 8.14
CA TYR A 338 6.46 14.93 8.87
C TYR A 338 6.77 13.44 9.03
N GLY A 339 8.04 13.08 8.94
CA GLY A 339 8.51 11.71 9.10
C GLY A 339 9.99 11.67 9.40
N TYR A 340 10.43 10.59 10.03
CA TYR A 340 11.85 10.38 10.34
C TYR A 340 12.55 9.68 9.18
N GLU A 341 13.83 9.94 8.98
CA GLU A 341 14.59 9.26 7.92
C GLU A 341 14.72 7.75 8.20
N PHE A 342 14.33 6.93 7.24
CA PHE A 342 14.40 5.47 7.32
C PHE A 342 15.83 4.99 7.59
N MET A 343 16.81 5.53 6.86
CA MET A 343 18.21 5.13 7.01
C MET A 343 18.83 5.54 8.35
N ASP A 344 18.32 6.57 9.02
CA ASP A 344 18.77 6.91 10.37
C ASP A 344 18.40 5.81 11.38
N ILE A 345 17.26 5.14 11.20
CA ILE A 345 16.83 4.04 12.05
C ILE A 345 17.67 2.79 11.78
N VAL A 346 17.95 2.51 10.50
CA VAL A 346 18.76 1.36 10.05
C VAL A 346 20.19 1.45 10.56
N MET A 347 20.80 2.64 10.51
CA MET A 347 22.22 2.84 10.83
C MET A 347 22.46 3.28 12.28
N ASP A 348 21.42 3.26 13.13
CA ASP A 348 21.44 3.82 14.50
C ASP A 348 22.09 5.21 14.58
N SER A 349 21.67 6.08 13.66
CA SER A 349 22.17 7.45 13.60
C SER A 349 21.81 8.18 14.91
N PRO A 350 22.77 8.89 15.54
CA PRO A 350 22.51 9.67 16.75
C PRO A 350 21.59 10.86 16.49
N LEU A 351 21.41 11.23 15.22
CA LEU A 351 20.59 12.35 14.75
C LEU A 351 19.50 11.78 13.84
N ALA A 352 18.48 11.14 14.43
CA ALA A 352 17.28 10.76 13.67
C ALA A 352 16.50 12.04 13.32
N ASP A 353 16.79 12.60 12.14
CA ASP A 353 16.27 13.91 11.78
C ASP A 353 14.78 13.81 11.40
N LEU A 354 13.96 14.62 12.06
CA LEU A 354 12.58 14.80 11.65
C LEU A 354 12.56 15.63 10.37
N LYS A 355 12.19 15.00 9.27
CA LYS A 355 12.06 15.61 7.95
C LYS A 355 10.64 16.10 7.73
N LYS A 356 10.50 17.03 6.77
CA LYS A 356 9.20 17.55 6.37
C LYS A 356 9.03 17.58 4.85
N ARG A 357 7.82 17.36 4.40
CA ARG A 357 7.46 17.42 2.98
C ARG A 357 6.09 18.08 2.80
N LYS A 358 5.91 18.80 1.70
CA LYS A 358 4.60 19.30 1.29
C LYS A 358 3.98 18.30 0.31
N VAL A 359 2.80 17.79 0.67
CA VAL A 359 1.99 16.87 -0.14
C VAL A 359 1.03 17.67 -1.02
N GLU A 360 0.85 17.24 -2.26
CA GLU A 360 -0.10 17.88 -3.17
C GLU A 360 -1.56 17.60 -2.76
N LYS A 361 -2.50 18.46 -3.17
CA LYS A 361 -3.91 18.36 -2.76
C LYS A 361 -4.52 16.97 -3.02
N GLN A 362 -4.10 16.32 -4.10
CA GLN A 362 -4.61 15.01 -4.52
C GLN A 362 -4.16 13.87 -3.59
N GLY A 363 -3.02 14.02 -2.92
CA GLY A 363 -2.45 13.04 -1.99
C GLY A 363 -2.81 13.26 -0.52
N LEU A 364 -3.63 14.27 -0.19
CA LEU A 364 -3.95 14.58 1.21
C LEU A 364 -4.76 13.49 1.92
N GLY A 365 -5.39 12.57 1.18
CA GLY A 365 -6.33 11.58 1.72
C GLY A 365 -5.75 10.71 2.85
N TRP A 366 -4.50 10.25 2.71
CA TRP A 366 -3.86 9.39 3.72
C TRP A 366 -3.20 10.18 4.85
N THR A 367 -2.96 11.49 4.67
CA THR A 367 -2.19 12.30 5.65
C THR A 367 -2.84 12.36 7.03
N SER A 368 -4.17 12.17 7.10
CA SER A 368 -4.92 12.07 8.36
C SER A 368 -4.39 10.94 9.27
N LEU A 369 -3.93 9.83 8.67
CA LEU A 369 -3.37 8.67 9.37
C LEU A 369 -2.09 9.01 10.15
N LEU A 370 -1.35 10.05 9.76
CA LEU A 370 -0.15 10.52 10.47
C LEU A 370 -0.44 11.07 11.87
N SER A 371 -1.71 11.26 12.21
CA SER A 371 -2.12 11.63 13.57
C SER A 371 -2.09 10.43 14.54
N GLU A 372 -2.07 9.20 14.01
CA GLU A 372 -2.16 7.96 14.78
C GLU A 372 -1.02 6.99 14.47
N VAL A 373 -0.41 7.09 13.28
CA VAL A 373 0.60 6.17 12.77
C VAL A 373 1.92 6.89 12.56
N ARG A 374 3.03 6.25 12.96
CA ARG A 374 4.39 6.76 12.72
C ARG A 374 4.73 6.70 11.24
N CYS A 375 5.58 7.62 10.78
CA CYS A 375 6.00 7.69 9.38
C CYS A 375 7.52 7.76 9.25
N LEU A 376 8.05 6.95 8.33
CA LEU A 376 9.43 7.00 7.89
C LEU A 376 9.50 7.50 6.45
N PHE A 377 10.42 8.41 6.19
CA PHE A 377 10.74 8.90 4.85
C PHE A 377 11.92 8.11 4.31
N CYS A 378 11.83 7.71 3.06
CA CYS A 378 12.86 7.02 2.32
C CYS A 378 12.89 7.50 0.87
N SER A 379 13.83 6.99 0.08
CA SER A 379 13.88 7.20 -1.36
C SER A 379 14.10 5.89 -2.08
N ASN A 380 13.46 5.73 -3.24
CA ASN A 380 13.58 4.58 -4.15
C ASN A 380 13.27 3.22 -3.49
N LEU A 381 12.23 3.20 -2.66
CA LEU A 381 11.74 1.98 -1.99
C LEU A 381 11.20 0.95 -3.00
N GLY A 382 10.87 1.39 -4.21
CA GLY A 382 10.24 0.56 -5.23
C GLY A 382 8.75 0.37 -4.96
N ASP A 383 8.17 -0.71 -5.48
CA ASP A 383 6.77 -1.04 -5.27
C ASP A 383 6.64 -1.92 -4.02
N VAL A 384 6.18 -1.34 -2.92
CA VAL A 384 6.04 -2.00 -1.60
C VAL A 384 4.84 -2.94 -1.53
N ILE A 385 3.75 -2.53 -2.16
CA ILE A 385 2.52 -3.32 -2.33
C ILE A 385 2.20 -3.31 -3.81
N ILE A 386 2.08 -4.51 -4.38
CA ILE A 386 1.70 -4.74 -5.76
C ILE A 386 0.29 -5.31 -5.75
N GLY A 387 -0.68 -4.61 -6.32
CA GLY A 387 -2.03 -5.12 -6.55
C GLY A 387 -2.01 -6.34 -7.48
N GLY A 388 -2.97 -7.25 -7.37
CA GLY A 388 -3.18 -8.30 -8.36
C GLY A 388 -4.17 -7.87 -9.44
N ARG A 389 -4.00 -6.69 -10.05
CA ARG A 389 -4.90 -6.16 -11.11
C ARG A 389 -4.67 -6.83 -12.47
N ALA A 390 -3.47 -7.33 -12.74
CA ALA A 390 -3.11 -8.12 -13.91
C ALA A 390 -2.26 -9.33 -13.54
N ASN A 391 -2.26 -10.33 -14.42
CA ASN A 391 -1.57 -11.62 -14.25
C ASN A 391 -0.05 -11.48 -14.13
N GLU A 392 0.55 -10.46 -14.75
CA GLU A 392 1.98 -10.21 -14.65
C GLU A 392 2.29 -9.27 -13.47
N PRO A 393 3.11 -9.68 -12.49
CA PRO A 393 3.50 -8.84 -11.35
C PRO A 393 4.16 -7.51 -11.76
N SER A 394 4.78 -7.46 -12.93
CA SER A 394 5.43 -6.27 -13.51
C SER A 394 4.46 -5.27 -14.13
N ALA A 395 3.17 -5.61 -14.27
CA ALA A 395 2.21 -4.76 -14.96
C ALA A 395 2.01 -3.41 -14.24
N PRO A 396 2.00 -2.26 -14.95
CA PRO A 396 1.83 -0.94 -14.34
C PRO A 396 0.55 -0.77 -13.50
N CYS A 397 -0.51 -1.48 -13.83
CA CYS A 397 -1.77 -1.50 -13.08
C CYS A 397 -1.64 -2.02 -11.67
N ASN A 398 -0.68 -2.89 -11.44
CA ASN A 398 -0.44 -3.49 -10.15
C ASN A 398 0.27 -2.50 -9.23
N ARG A 399 0.66 -1.32 -9.72
CA ARG A 399 1.48 -0.35 -9.00
C ARG A 399 0.67 0.89 -8.68
N LEU A 400 1.02 1.54 -7.57
CA LEU A 400 0.56 2.90 -7.31
C LEU A 400 1.25 3.85 -8.29
N ILE A 401 0.48 4.78 -8.85
CA ILE A 401 0.99 5.73 -9.84
C ILE A 401 2.00 6.66 -9.16
N GLU A 402 3.20 6.72 -9.72
CA GLU A 402 4.23 7.64 -9.24
C GLU A 402 3.77 9.09 -9.37
N GLY A 403 4.20 9.90 -8.41
CA GLY A 403 3.90 11.31 -8.45
C GLY A 403 2.58 11.68 -7.76
N PHE A 404 1.73 10.79 -7.27
CA PHE A 404 0.41 11.25 -6.76
C PHE A 404 0.35 11.54 -5.26
N ASP A 405 1.47 11.37 -4.54
CA ASP A 405 1.51 11.40 -3.07
C ASP A 405 0.42 10.51 -2.47
N CYS A 406 0.18 9.34 -3.08
CA CYS A 406 -0.97 8.47 -2.80
C CYS A 406 -0.63 7.33 -1.85
#